data_AF-L9ZDB6-F1
#
_entry.id   AF-L9ZDB6-F1
#
_cell.length_a   1.000
_cell.length_b   1.000
_cell.length_c   1.000
_cell.angle_alpha   90.00
_cell.angle_beta   90.00
_cell.angle_gamma   90.00
#
_symmetry.space_group_name_H-M   'P 1'
#
loop_
_entity.id
_entity.type
_entity.pdbx_description
1 polymer ?
#
loop_
_entity_poly.entity_id
_entity_poly.type
_entity_poly.pdbx_seq_one_letter_code
_entity_poly.pdbx_strand_id
1 'polypeptide(L)'
;MDHEHFGMAVGELAAGGTIPFVPNGGGQREIVHEREELLYESADEAVEKIDHVLSDPELRRELRDQLGDIEERFGRKRFKRTIRETVEQTLR
;
A
#
# COMPACT_ATOMS: atom_id res chain seq x y z
N MET A 1 -2.70 2.96 -21.14
CA MET A 1 -2.86 3.51 -19.79
C MET A 1 -1.65 3.05 -19.03
N ASP A 2 -0.82 3.98 -18.56
CA ASP A 2 0.43 3.67 -17.90
C ASP A 2 0.11 3.07 -16.53
N HIS A 3 0.10 1.74 -16.46
CA HIS A 3 -0.03 1.02 -15.20
C HIS A 3 1.23 1.28 -14.38
N GLU A 4 1.09 1.91 -13.21
CA GLU A 4 2.20 2.06 -12.29
C GLU A 4 2.68 0.66 -11.86
N HIS A 5 3.96 0.38 -12.10
CA HIS A 5 4.49 -0.98 -12.09
C HIS A 5 4.44 -1.64 -10.69
N PHE A 6 4.65 -0.87 -9.63
CA PHE A 6 4.68 -1.40 -8.26
C PHE A 6 4.13 -0.42 -7.22
N GLY A 7 4.22 0.90 -7.45
CA GLY A 7 3.77 1.90 -6.50
C GLY A 7 4.75 2.14 -5.35
N MET A 8 6.07 2.16 -5.62
CA MET A 8 7.06 2.44 -4.56
C MET A 8 6.78 3.76 -3.82
N ALA A 9 6.29 4.79 -4.52
CA ALA A 9 5.88 6.04 -3.89
C ALA A 9 4.71 5.85 -2.90
N VAL A 10 3.74 4.98 -3.23
CA VAL A 10 2.64 4.61 -2.33
C VAL A 10 3.19 3.90 -1.09
N GLY A 11 4.14 2.98 -1.28
CA GLY A 11 4.83 2.31 -0.18
C GLY A 11 5.59 3.28 0.73
N GLU A 12 6.30 4.25 0.16
CA GLU A 12 7.02 5.29 0.92
C GLU A 12 6.07 6.20 1.70
N LEU A 13 4.93 6.59 1.11
CA LEU A 13 3.88 7.37 1.77
C LEU A 13 3.31 6.60 2.98
N ALA A 14 2.96 5.33 2.78
CA ALA A 14 2.43 4.47 3.83
C ALA A 14 3.46 4.27 4.96
N ALA A 15 4.73 4.02 4.64
CA ALA A 15 5.82 3.93 5.61
C ALA A 15 6.04 5.25 6.38
N GLY A 16 5.72 6.40 5.75
CA GLY A 16 5.71 7.72 6.39
C GLY A 16 4.50 7.98 7.30
N GLY A 17 3.59 7.02 7.46
CA GLY A 17 2.38 7.15 8.27
C GLY A 17 1.20 7.84 7.54
N THR A 18 1.32 8.04 6.23
CA THR A 18 0.23 8.55 5.40
C THR A 18 -0.74 7.42 5.07
N ILE A 19 -2.02 7.74 4.88
CA ILE A 19 -3.03 6.80 4.36
C ILE A 19 -3.17 7.10 2.86
N PRO A 20 -2.55 6.31 1.96
CA PRO A 20 -2.65 6.57 0.53
C PRO A 20 -3.96 6.01 -0.03
N PHE A 21 -4.58 6.78 -0.92
CA PHE A 21 -5.69 6.33 -1.76
C PHE A 21 -5.12 6.06 -3.14
N VAL A 22 -5.45 4.92 -3.75
CA VAL A 22 -4.84 4.47 -5.00
C VAL A 22 -5.88 4.00 -6.01
N PRO A 23 -5.61 4.13 -7.33
CA PRO A 23 -6.48 3.57 -8.34
C PRO A 23 -6.67 2.05 -8.15
N ASN A 24 -7.87 1.56 -8.45
CA ASN A 24 -8.28 0.15 -8.33
C ASN A 24 -7.62 -0.78 -9.38
N GLY A 25 -6.34 -0.61 -9.65
CA GLY A 25 -5.58 -1.41 -10.61
C GLY A 25 -4.09 -1.41 -10.29
N GLY A 26 -3.35 -2.35 -10.88
CA GLY A 26 -1.90 -2.46 -10.68
C GLY A 26 -1.49 -2.98 -9.29
N GLY A 27 -0.17 -3.00 -9.04
CA GLY A 27 0.43 -3.57 -7.82
C GLY A 27 0.25 -2.73 -6.56
N GLN A 28 -0.05 -1.44 -6.69
CA GLN A 28 -0.33 -0.54 -5.54
C GLN A 28 -1.49 -1.01 -4.65
N ARG A 29 -2.41 -1.83 -5.17
CA ARG A 29 -3.52 -2.42 -4.40
C ARG A 29 -3.00 -3.27 -3.24
N GLU A 30 -1.92 -3.99 -3.47
CA GLU A 30 -1.29 -4.85 -2.46
C GLU A 30 -0.65 -4.04 -1.33
N ILE A 31 -0.23 -2.80 -1.61
CA ILE A 31 0.36 -1.89 -0.62
C ILE A 31 -0.71 -1.42 0.35
N VAL A 32 -1.94 -1.19 -0.12
CA VAL A 32 -3.08 -0.77 0.71
C VAL A 32 -3.91 -1.95 1.23
N HIS A 33 -3.36 -3.17 1.22
CA HIS A 33 -4.02 -4.40 1.69
C HIS A 33 -5.37 -4.68 1.03
N GLU A 34 -5.56 -4.23 -0.21
CA GLU A 34 -6.83 -4.32 -0.94
C GLU A 34 -8.04 -3.74 -0.18
N ARG A 35 -7.81 -2.77 0.72
CA ARG A 35 -8.87 -2.08 1.46
C ARG A 35 -9.74 -1.28 0.52
N GLU A 36 -11.02 -1.62 0.44
CA GLU A 36 -11.98 -0.96 -0.47
C GLU A 36 -12.07 0.55 -0.21
N GLU A 37 -11.89 0.98 1.04
CA GLU A 37 -11.90 2.38 1.45
C GLU A 37 -10.74 3.19 0.83
N LEU A 38 -9.68 2.51 0.39
CA LEU A 38 -8.46 3.11 -0.15
C LEU A 38 -8.31 2.92 -1.67
N LEU A 39 -9.22 2.17 -2.30
CA LEU A 39 -9.20 1.90 -3.74
C LEU A 39 -10.24 2.76 -4.46
N TYR A 40 -9.95 3.34 -5.62
CA TYR A 40 -10.94 4.10 -6.40
C TYR A 40 -10.85 3.84 -7.91
N GLU A 41 -11.96 3.95 -8.62
CA GLU A 41 -12.03 3.82 -10.09
C GLU A 41 -12.15 5.18 -10.79
N SER A 42 -12.56 6.22 -10.06
CA SER A 42 -12.72 7.58 -10.59
C SER A 42 -12.29 8.64 -9.57
N ALA A 43 -12.11 9.87 -10.06
CA ALA A 43 -11.78 11.00 -9.19
C ALA A 43 -12.93 11.33 -8.21
N ASP A 44 -14.19 11.21 -8.65
CA ASP A 44 -15.35 11.48 -7.80
C ASP A 44 -15.43 10.45 -6.66
N GLU A 45 -15.24 9.16 -6.97
CA GLU A 45 -15.16 8.10 -5.96
C GLU A 45 -13.98 8.30 -4.99
N ALA A 46 -12.84 8.77 -5.49
CA ALA A 46 -11.69 9.09 -4.65
C ALA A 46 -12.04 10.21 -3.64
N VAL A 47 -12.72 11.26 -4.08
CA VAL A 47 -13.17 12.36 -3.22
C VAL A 47 -14.12 11.85 -2.14
N GLU A 48 -15.12 11.04 -2.52
CA GLU A 48 -16.08 10.45 -1.57
C GLU A 48 -15.38 9.59 -0.51
N LYS A 49 -14.43 8.74 -0.92
CA LYS A 49 -13.67 7.88 -0.01
C LYS A 49 -12.74 8.68 0.92
N ILE A 50 -12.08 9.70 0.39
CA ILE A 50 -11.26 10.61 1.20
C ILE A 50 -12.12 11.32 2.25
N ASP A 51 -13.28 11.87 1.86
CA ASP A 51 -14.17 12.56 2.78
C ASP A 51 -14.71 11.63 3.87
N HIS A 52 -15.09 10.40 3.51
CA HIS A 52 -15.53 9.37 4.44
C HIS A 52 -14.46 9.06 5.51
N VAL A 53 -13.22 8.79 5.09
CA VAL A 53 -12.10 8.49 6.00
C VAL A 53 -11.68 9.71 6.84
N LEU A 54 -11.81 10.93 6.30
CA LEU A 54 -11.54 12.14 7.07
C LEU A 54 -12.60 12.38 8.16
N SER A 55 -13.86 12.08 7.84
CA SER A 55 -15.01 12.25 8.73
C SER A 55 -15.12 11.19 9.82
N ASP A 56 -14.45 10.04 9.68
CA ASP A 56 -14.46 8.93 10.63
C ASP A 56 -13.07 8.74 11.32
N PRO A 57 -12.91 9.20 12.58
CA PRO A 57 -11.66 9.05 13.32
C PRO A 57 -11.29 7.61 13.66
N GLU A 58 -12.27 6.73 13.86
CA GLU A 58 -12.03 5.32 14.17
C GLU A 58 -11.48 4.59 12.94
N LEU A 59 -12.15 4.75 11.80
CA LEU A 59 -11.71 4.18 10.52
C LEU A 59 -10.31 4.66 10.15
N ARG A 60 -10.03 5.96 10.30
CA ARG A 60 -8.70 6.51 10.03
C ARG A 60 -7.62 5.89 10.91
N ARG A 61 -7.93 5.60 12.17
CA ARG A 61 -6.99 4.94 13.08
C ARG A 61 -6.75 3.50 12.66
N GLU A 62 -7.80 2.76 12.35
CA GLU A 62 -7.73 1.38 11.87
C GLU A 62 -6.85 1.28 10.62
N LEU A 63 -7.12 2.11 9.61
CA LEU A 63 -6.37 2.12 8.35
C LEU A 63 -4.88 2.44 8.59
N ARG A 64 -4.57 3.39 9.48
CA ARG A 64 -3.17 3.73 9.80
C ARG A 64 -2.45 2.59 10.53
N ASP A 65 -3.11 1.95 11.49
CA ASP A 65 -2.53 0.84 12.25
C ASP A 65 -2.23 -0.35 11.33
N GLN A 66 -3.12 -0.62 10.36
CA GLN A 66 -2.90 -1.68 9.36
C GLN A 66 -1.78 -1.40 8.38
N LEU A 67 -1.58 -0.14 7.98
CA LEU A 67 -0.48 0.26 7.08
C LEU A 67 0.88 0.33 7.82
N GLY A 68 0.91 0.15 9.14
CA GLY A 68 2.14 0.17 9.93
C GLY A 68 3.13 -0.96 9.60
N ASP A 69 2.68 -2.02 8.93
CA ASP A 69 3.49 -3.18 8.56
C ASP A 69 4.24 -3.01 7.21
N ILE A 70 4.11 -1.86 6.54
CA ILE A 70 4.69 -1.65 5.20
C ILE A 70 6.21 -1.82 5.18
N GLU A 71 6.95 -1.32 6.16
CA GLU A 71 8.41 -1.50 6.19
C GLU A 71 8.79 -2.97 6.46
N GLU A 72 7.97 -3.71 7.20
CA GLU A 72 8.16 -5.14 7.38
C GLU A 72 7.89 -5.91 6.09
N ARG A 73 6.81 -5.55 5.36
CA ARG A 73 6.38 -6.27 4.17
C ARG A 73 7.13 -5.89 2.90
N PHE A 74 7.44 -4.62 2.71
CA PHE A 74 8.02 -4.10 1.47
C PHE A 74 9.36 -3.38 1.68
N GLY A 75 9.84 -3.32 2.93
CA GLY A 75 11.09 -2.64 3.24
C GLY A 75 12.33 -3.29 2.64
N ARG A 76 13.35 -2.46 2.42
CA ARG A 76 14.62 -2.85 1.77
C ARG A 76 15.33 -4.02 2.47
N LYS A 77 15.21 -4.10 3.81
CA LYS A 77 15.83 -5.18 4.60
C LYS A 77 15.20 -6.54 4.26
N ARG A 78 13.86 -6.62 4.21
CA ARG A 78 13.15 -7.84 3.82
C ARG A 78 13.52 -8.24 2.40
N PHE A 79 13.43 -7.32 1.45
CA PHE A 79 13.76 -7.59 0.04
C PHE A 79 15.17 -8.21 -0.10
N LYS A 80 16.18 -7.57 0.51
CA LYS A 80 17.57 -8.05 0.49
C LYS A 80 17.74 -9.42 1.15
N ARG A 81 16.97 -9.73 2.20
CA ARG A 81 17.00 -11.05 2.86
C ARG A 81 16.39 -12.10 1.96
N THR A 82 15.16 -11.87 1.50
CA THR A 82 14.39 -12.82 0.68
C THR A 82 15.10 -13.16 -0.63
N ILE A 83 15.66 -12.18 -1.34
CA ILE A 83 16.42 -12.45 -2.58
C ILE A 83 17.62 -13.36 -2.33
N ARG A 84 18.37 -13.15 -1.24
CA ARG A 84 19.52 -14.00 -0.91
C ARG A 84 19.09 -15.43 -0.58
N GLU A 85 18.10 -15.56 0.28
CA GLU A 85 17.54 -16.87 0.68
C GLU A 85 17.05 -17.66 -0.55
N THR A 86 16.32 -17.02 -1.46
CA THR A 86 15.82 -17.66 -2.68
C THR A 86 16.95 -18.12 -3.61
N VAL A 87 17.98 -17.28 -3.81
CA VAL A 87 19.14 -17.64 -4.64
C VAL A 87 19.93 -18.79 -4.02
N GLU A 88 20.19 -18.75 -2.71
CA GLU A 88 20.88 -19.84 -1.99
C GLU A 88 20.12 -21.16 -2.05
N GLN A 89 18.78 -21.13 -1.98
CA GLN A 89 17.95 -22.34 -2.10
C GLN A 89 17.97 -22.94 -3.51
N THR A 90 18.04 -22.10 -4.54
CA THR A 90 17.99 -22.54 -5.95
C THR A 90 19.34 -23.07 -6.45
N LEU A 91 20.45 -22.60 -5.86
CA LEU A 91 21.81 -23.03 -6.19
C LEU A 91 22.30 -24.24 -5.38
N ARG A 92 21.45 -24.81 -4.51
CA ARG A 92 21.71 -26.09 -3.82
C ARG A 92 21.24 -27.26 -4.68
#